data_AF-A0A176J6A8-F1
#
_entry.id   AF-A0A176J6A8-F1
#
_cell.length_a   1.000
_cell.length_b   1.000
_cell.length_c   1.000
_cell.angle_alpha   90.00
_cell.angle_beta   90.00
_cell.angle_gamma   90.00
#
_symmetry.space_group_name_H-M   'P 1'
#
loop_
_entity.id
_entity.type
_entity.pdbx_description
1 polymer ?
#
loop_
_entity_poly.entity_id
_entity_poly.type
_entity_poly.pdbx_seq_one_letter_code
_entity_poly.pdbx_strand_id
1 'polypeptide(L)' 'MYIGRDMSELTMISKRDWKNEELAYFHHALQQVLPYMNSEGLTIHKEIMKEIEERGGLKRNEADYTHGTRVSYD' A
#
# COMPACT_ATOMS: atom_id res chain seq x y z
N MET A 1 -3.01 -1.03 13.25
CA MET A 1 -1.99 -0.01 12.92
C MET A 1 -1.09 -0.63 11.86
N TYR A 2 -0.80 0.05 10.76
CA TYR A 2 0.10 -0.46 9.73
C TYR A 2 1.50 -0.67 10.31
N ILE A 3 2.11 -1.81 10.04
CA ILE A 3 3.48 -2.16 10.45
C ILE A 3 4.24 -2.45 9.17
N GLY A 4 5.02 -1.47 8.71
CA GLY A 4 5.76 -1.53 7.46
C GLY A 4 6.55 -0.25 7.23
N ARG A 5 7.22 -0.17 6.08
CA ARG A 5 8.02 1.01 5.69
C ARG A 5 7.14 2.21 5.41
N ASP A 6 7.58 3.40 5.78
CA ASP A 6 6.81 4.60 5.50
C ASP A 6 6.95 5.07 4.03
N MET A 7 6.13 6.04 3.60
CA MET A 7 6.17 6.53 2.21
C MET A 7 7.50 7.18 1.82
N SER A 8 8.18 7.86 2.74
CA SER A 8 9.48 8.47 2.48
C SER A 8 10.55 7.40 2.23
N GLU A 9 10.51 6.29 2.96
CA GLU A 9 11.37 5.14 2.68
C GLU A 9 11.01 4.47 1.35
N LEU A 10 9.71 4.27 1.11
CA LEU A 10 9.22 3.54 -0.05
C LEU A 10 9.36 4.31 -1.37
N THR A 11 9.33 5.64 -1.34
CA THR A 11 9.53 6.49 -2.53
C THR A 11 10.95 6.40 -3.09
N MET A 12 11.94 6.04 -2.27
CA MET A 12 13.32 5.80 -2.69
C MET A 12 13.56 4.39 -3.24
N ILE A 13 12.53 3.53 -3.20
CA ILE A 13 12.62 2.12 -3.57
C ILE A 13 11.70 1.87 -4.77
N SER A 14 12.12 0.97 -5.67
CA SER A 14 11.29 0.54 -6.79
C SER A 14 9.99 -0.12 -6.30
N LYS A 15 8.87 0.14 -6.98
CA LYS A 15 7.54 -0.39 -6.60
C LYS A 15 7.49 -1.92 -6.67
N ARG A 16 8.37 -2.51 -7.47
CA ARG A 16 8.58 -3.97 -7.55
C ARG A 16 9.07 -4.58 -6.24
N ASP A 17 9.81 -3.82 -5.44
CA ASP A 17 10.34 -4.25 -4.14
C ASP A 17 9.39 -3.93 -2.97
N TRP A 18 8.21 -3.35 -3.26
CA TRP A 18 7.17 -3.15 -2.26
C TRP A 18 6.50 -4.47 -1.95
N LYS A 19 6.18 -4.71 -0.68
CA LYS A 19 5.42 -5.86 -0.25
C LYS A 19 3.93 -5.63 -0.57
N ASN A 20 3.19 -6.72 -0.76
CA ASN A 20 1.77 -6.64 -1.09
C ASN A 20 0.95 -5.91 -0.02
N GLU A 21 1.31 -6.04 1.26
CA GLU A 21 0.66 -5.34 2.37
C GLU A 21 0.87 -3.82 2.30
N GLU A 22 2.04 -3.37 1.85
CA GLU A 22 2.38 -1.95 1.67
C GLU A 22 1.61 -1.37 0.47
N LEU A 23 1.59 -2.10 -0.65
CA LEU A 23 0.78 -1.73 -1.83
C LEU A 23 -0.70 -1.62 -1.48
N ALA A 24 -1.25 -2.59 -0.74
CA ALA A 24 -2.65 -2.58 -0.32
C ALA A 24 -2.96 -1.42 0.62
N TYR A 25 -2.10 -1.18 1.62
CA TYR A 25 -2.28 -0.10 2.58
C TYR A 25 -2.25 1.27 1.91
N PHE A 26 -1.23 1.54 1.09
CA PHE A 26 -1.08 2.85 0.44
C PHE A 26 -2.07 3.06 -0.71
N HIS A 27 -2.45 2.01 -1.44
CA HIS A 27 -3.57 2.10 -2.38
C HIS A 27 -4.86 2.54 -1.66
N HIS A 28 -5.21 1.87 -0.56
CA HIS A 28 -6.40 2.24 0.22
C HIS A 28 -6.31 3.65 0.79
N ALA A 29 -5.18 4.01 1.40
CA ALA A 29 -4.98 5.34 2.00
C ALA A 29 -5.08 6.45 0.95
N LEU A 30 -4.42 6.31 -0.20
CA LEU A 30 -4.45 7.28 -1.28
C LEU A 30 -5.82 7.34 -1.96
N GLN A 31 -6.55 6.23 -2.04
CA GLN A 31 -7.91 6.21 -2.59
C GLN A 31 -8.86 7.12 -1.80
N GLN A 32 -8.72 7.20 -0.47
CA GLN A 32 -9.58 8.04 0.38
C GLN A 32 -9.32 9.54 0.19
N VAL A 33 -8.09 9.93 -0.17
CA VAL A 33 -7.68 11.34 -0.33
C VAL A 33 -7.53 11.77 -1.79
N LEU A 34 -7.86 10.89 -2.75
CA LEU A 34 -7.80 11.10 -4.20
C LEU A 34 -8.28 12.50 -4.66
N PRO A 35 -9.43 13.02 -4.20
CA PRO A 35 -9.94 14.32 -4.65
C PRO A 35 -9.05 15.51 -4.28
N TYR A 36 -8.18 15.34 -3.28
CA TYR A 36 -7.36 16.39 -2.70
C TYR A 36 -5.88 16.27 -3.10
N MET A 37 -5.52 15.24 -3.87
CA MET A 37 -4.14 15.04 -4.31
C MET A 37 -3.76 15.94 -5.48
N ASN A 38 -2.49 16.36 -5.50
CA ASN A 38 -1.88 17.02 -6.64
C ASN A 38 -1.47 16.00 -7.73
N SER A 39 -0.90 16.49 -8.84
CA SER A 39 -0.46 15.65 -9.96
C SER A 39 0.60 14.60 -9.57
N GLU A 40 1.46 14.90 -8.61
CA GLU A 40 2.49 14.00 -8.11
C GLU A 40 1.88 12.85 -7.31
N GLY A 41 1.00 13.14 -6.35
CA GLY A 41 0.27 12.14 -5.57
C GLY A 41 -0.59 11.23 -6.45
N LEU A 42 -1.23 11.79 -7.48
CA LEU A 42 -1.95 11.03 -8.50
C LEU A 42 -1.05 10.10 -9.31
N THR A 43 0.18 10.52 -9.59
CA THR A 43 1.15 9.71 -10.33
C THR A 43 1.60 8.52 -9.48
N ILE A 44 1.94 8.74 -8.21
CA ILE A 44 2.30 7.69 -7.26
C ILE A 44 1.16 6.67 -7.12
N HIS A 45 -0.08 7.14 -6.97
CA HIS A 45 -1.24 6.25 -6.88
C HIS A 45 -1.42 5.38 -8.14
N LYS A 46 -1.20 5.94 -9.33
CA LYS A 46 -1.26 5.18 -10.59
C LYS A 46 -0.15 4.13 -10.68
N GLU A 47 1.07 4.45 -10.25
CA GLU A 47 2.17 3.47 -10.22
C GLU A 47 1.87 2.30 -9.28
N ILE A 48 1.32 2.59 -8.09
CA ILE A 48 0.90 1.56 -7.13
C ILE A 48 -0.20 0.68 -7.75
N MET A 49 -1.19 1.28 -8.42
CA MET A 49 -2.26 0.55 -9.09
C MET A 49 -1.71 -0.36 -10.19
N LYS A 50 -0.80 0.16 -11.02
CA LYS A 50 -0.17 -0.62 -12.08
C LYS A 50 0.62 -1.81 -11.53
N GLU A 51 1.40 -1.60 -10.48
CA GLU A 51 2.16 -2.68 -9.84
C GLU A 51 1.22 -3.75 -9.27
N ILE A 52 0.10 -3.34 -8.67
CA ILE A 52 -0.96 -4.25 -8.21
C ILE A 52 -1.52 -5.06 -9.39
N GLU A 53 -1.85 -4.41 -10.50
CA GLU A 53 -2.40 -5.07 -11.70
C GLU A 53 -1.39 -6.05 -12.31
N GLU A 54 -0.11 -5.66 -12.40
CA GLU A 54 1.00 -6.50 -12.88
C GLU A 54 1.17 -7.75 -12.00
N ARG A 55 0.84 -7.68 -10.70
CA ARG A 55 0.86 -8.82 -9.78
C ARG A 55 -0.40 -9.69 -9.82
N GLY A 56 -1.33 -9.41 -10.73
CA GLY A 56 -2.60 -10.14 -10.84
C GLY A 56 -3.70 -9.62 -9.90
N GLY A 57 -3.57 -8.38 -9.45
CA GLY A 57 -4.52 -7.69 -8.58
C GLY A 57 -4.28 -7.93 -7.09
N LEU A 58 -4.88 -7.09 -6.25
CA LEU A 58 -5.01 -7.39 -4.83
C LEU A 58 -6.10 -8.46 -4.73
N LYS A 59 -5.71 -9.72 -4.47
CA LYS A 59 -6.67 -10.66 -3.90
C LYS A 59 -7.25 -9.96 -2.68
N ARG A 60 -8.55 -9.69 -2.71
CA ARG A 60 -9.30 -9.18 -1.56
C ARG A 60 -9.15 -10.20 -0.43
N ASN A 61 -8.05 -10.12 0.32
CA ASN A 61 -8.13 -10.42 1.73
C ASN A 61 -8.93 -9.25 2.27
N GLU A 62 -10.25 -9.44 2.23
CA GLU A 62 -11.20 -8.70 3.02
C GLU A 62 -10.51 -8.38 4.34
N ALA A 63 -10.43 -7.09 4.65
CA ALA A 63 -9.92 -6.64 5.92
C ALA A 63 -10.84 -7.21 7.00
N ASP A 64 -10.55 -8.43 7.42
CA ASP A 64 -10.94 -8.97 8.70
C ASP A 64 -10.28 -8.05 9.72
N TYR A 65 -11.07 -7.13 10.25
CA TYR A 65 -10.72 -6.23 11.36
C TYR A 65 -10.39 -6.99 12.66
N THR A 66 -10.16 -8.30 12.59
CA THR A 66 -10.06 -9.27 13.68
C THR A 66 -8.68 -9.88 13.86
N HIS A 67 -7.74 -9.74 12.91
CA HIS A 67 -6.40 -10.30 13.08
C HIS A 67 -5.38 -9.23 13.45
N GLY A 68 -5.43 -8.82 14.72
CA GLY A 68 -4.23 -8.31 15.38
C GLY A 68 -3.19 -9.42 15.39
N THR A 69 -2.22 -9.37 14.47
CA THR A 69 -1.03 -10.22 14.51
C THR A 69 -0.21 -9.82 15.74
N ARG A 70 -0.54 -10.43 16.88
CA ARG A 70 0.34 -10.49 18.04
C ARG A 70 1.66 -11.10 17.58
N VAL A 71 2.72 -10.30 17.58
CA VAL A 71 4.08 -10.81 17.55
C VAL A 71 4.47 -11.07 19.00
N SER A 72 4.69 -12.34 19.34
CA SER A 72 5.37 -12.75 20.56
C SER A 72 6.79 -12.20 20.52
N TYR A 73 7.19 -11.50 21.59
CA TYR A 73 8.59 -11.19 21.84
C TYR A 73 9.31 -12.46 22.30
N ASP A 74 10.47 -12.73 21.70
CA ASP A 74 11.60 -13.31 22.43
C ASP A 74 12.59 -12.16 22.71
#